data_AF-A0A7C7DCA3-F1
#
_entry.id   AF-A0A7C7DCA3-F1
#
_cell.length_a   1.000
_cell.length_b   1.000
_cell.length_c   1.000
_cell.angle_alpha   90.00
_cell.angle_beta   90.00
_cell.angle_gamma   90.00
#
_symmetry.space_group_name_H-M   'P 1'
#
loop_
_entity.id
_entity.type
_entity.pdbx_description
1 polymer ?
#
loop_
_entity_poly.entity_id
_entity_poly.type
_entity_poly.pdbx_seq_one_letter_code
_entity_poly.pdbx_strand_id
1 'polypeptide(L)' 'MNNYWQTETPVVATSAKNVLRWFPKAGRLQVSLPDWTGGNGKTNPGKTVTLNVEALRESEDVEAARRIFREILESLE' A
#
# COMPACT_ATOMS: atom_id res chain seq x y z
N MET A 1 18.49 -11.85 0.17
CA MET A 1 17.53 -11.33 1.16
C MET A 1 16.17 -11.34 0.49
N ASN A 2 15.17 -12.03 1.05
CA ASN A 2 13.84 -12.05 0.43
C ASN A 2 13.17 -10.68 0.63
N ASN A 3 12.47 -10.21 -0.39
CA ASN A 3 11.72 -8.96 -0.27
C ASN A 3 10.47 -9.20 0.58
N TYR A 4 10.02 -8.18 1.32
CA TYR A 4 8.88 -8.31 2.22
C TYR A 4 7.60 -8.81 1.51
N TRP A 5 7.37 -8.39 0.27
CA TRP A 5 6.22 -8.80 -0.54
C TRP A 5 6.25 -10.27 -0.98
N GLN A 6 7.37 -10.98 -0.77
CA GLN A 6 7.49 -12.42 -1.02
C GLN A 6 7.24 -13.25 0.24
N THR A 7 7.39 -12.64 1.42
CA THR A 7 7.38 -13.34 2.72
C THR A 7 6.19 -12.99 3.60
N GLU A 8 5.49 -11.90 3.31
CA GLU A 8 4.34 -11.43 4.07
C GLU A 8 3.11 -11.35 3.17
N THR A 9 2.01 -11.96 3.63
CA THR A 9 0.70 -11.80 3.00
C THR A 9 0.06 -10.49 3.45
N PRO A 10 -0.23 -9.55 2.55
CA PRO A 10 -0.81 -8.26 2.92
C PRO A 10 -2.30 -8.36 3.22
N VAL A 11 -2.82 -7.40 3.98
CA VAL A 11 -4.25 -7.07 3.97
C VAL A 11 -4.55 -6.30 2.68
N VAL A 12 -5.56 -6.73 1.93
CA VAL A 12 -5.85 -6.19 0.60
C VAL A 12 -7.23 -5.53 0.56
N ALA A 13 -7.29 -4.33 -0.01
CA ALA A 13 -8.54 -3.68 -0.38
C ALA A 13 -8.48 -3.29 -1.87
N THR A 14 -9.49 -3.69 -2.63
CA THR A 14 -9.54 -3.49 -4.08
C THR A 14 -10.77 -2.68 -4.46
N SER A 15 -10.60 -1.76 -5.40
CA SER A 15 -11.67 -1.00 -6.04
C SER A 15 -11.49 -1.04 -7.56
N ALA A 16 -12.43 -0.46 -8.31
CA ALA A 16 -12.30 -0.32 -9.76
C ALA A 16 -11.14 0.57 -10.21
N LYS A 17 -10.54 1.36 -9.29
CA LYS A 17 -9.51 2.35 -9.61
C LYS A 17 -8.18 2.14 -8.89
N ASN A 18 -8.19 1.45 -7.75
CA ASN A 18 -7.03 1.31 -6.89
C ASN A 18 -6.99 -0.06 -6.21
N VAL A 19 -5.78 -0.54 -5.92
CA VAL A 19 -5.53 -1.65 -4.98
C VAL A 19 -4.61 -1.15 -3.88
N LEU A 20 -5.04 -1.38 -2.64
CA LEU A 20 -4.25 -1.15 -1.43
C LEU A 20 -3.76 -2.48 -0.90
N ARG A 21 -2.46 -2.57 -0.57
CA ARG A 21 -1.87 -3.74 0.10
C ARG A 21 -1.09 -3.27 1.31
N TRP A 22 -1.58 -3.59 2.49
CA TRP A 22 -0.93 -3.26 3.76
C TRP A 22 -0.15 -4.47 4.28
N PHE A 23 1.15 -4.29 4.47
CA PHE A 23 2.09 -5.26 5.03
C PHE A 23 2.42 -4.83 6.46
N PRO A 24 1.63 -5.24 7.47
CA PRO A 24 1.78 -4.78 8.85
C PRO A 24 3.13 -5.12 9.49
N LYS A 25 3.70 -6.29 9.22
CA LYS A 25 4.99 -6.71 9.79
C LYS A 25 6.13 -5.90 9.20
N ALA A 26 6.11 -5.67 7.89
CA ALA A 26 7.11 -4.85 7.21
C ALA A 26 6.88 -3.33 7.34
N GLY A 27 5.72 -2.89 7.83
CA GLY A 27 5.36 -1.48 7.93
C GLY A 27 5.24 -0.80 6.55
N ARG A 28 4.77 -1.51 5.52
CA ARG A 28 4.71 -1.02 4.14
C ARG A 28 3.28 -0.96 3.61
N LEU A 29 2.89 0.18 3.07
CA LEU A 29 1.63 0.34 2.34
C LEU A 29 1.94 0.46 0.85
N GLN A 30 1.46 -0.48 0.05
CA GLN A 30 1.47 -0.34 -1.40
C GLN A 30 0.13 0.19 -1.90
N VAL A 31 0.21 1.17 -2.80
CA VAL A 31 -0.93 1.73 -3.52
C VAL A 31 -0.66 1.53 -5.01
N SER A 32 -1.58 0.89 -5.72
CA SER A 32 -1.44 0.65 -7.16
C SER A 32 -2.72 0.95 -7.92
N LEU A 33 -2.57 1.14 -9.23
CA LEU A 33 -3.68 0.97 -10.18
C LEU A 33 -4.28 -0.45 -10.08
N PRO A 34 -5.45 -0.71 -10.68
CA PRO A 34 -6.04 -2.05 -10.69
C PRO A 34 -5.08 -3.08 -11.27
N ASP A 35 -5.14 -4.28 -10.72
CA ASP A 35 -4.40 -5.41 -11.27
C ASP A 35 -4.89 -5.71 -12.69
N TRP A 36 -3.98 -6.15 -13.53
CA TRP A 36 -4.27 -6.47 -14.93
C TRP A 36 -3.80 -7.87 -15.26
N THR A 37 -4.57 -8.55 -16.10
CA THR A 37 -4.23 -9.89 -16.57
C THR A 37 -3.45 -9.77 -17.87
N GLY A 38 -2.22 -10.28 -17.88
CA GLY A 38 -1.40 -10.31 -19.09
C GLY A 38 -1.84 -11.39 -20.06
N GLY A 39 -1.33 -11.34 -21.30
CA GLY A 39 -1.65 -12.32 -22.35
C GLY A 39 -1.27 -13.77 -22.01
N ASN A 40 -0.46 -13.99 -20.97
CA ASN A 40 -0.10 -15.31 -20.43
C ASN A 40 -1.04 -15.80 -19.31
N GLY A 41 -2.15 -15.09 -19.04
CA GLY A 41 -3.10 -15.41 -17.99
C GLY A 41 -2.64 -15.07 -16.57
N LYS A 42 -1.44 -14.50 -16.39
CA LYS A 42 -0.97 -14.07 -15.07
C LYS A 42 -1.54 -12.71 -14.71
N THR A 43 -2.07 -12.61 -13.49
CA THR A 43 -2.42 -11.34 -12.87
C THR A 43 -1.15 -10.64 -12.41
N ASN A 44 -0.97 -9.41 -12.86
CA ASN A 44 0.14 -8.56 -12.49
C ASN A 44 -0.40 -7.34 -11.73
N PRO A 45 0.33 -6.85 -10.72
CA PRO A 45 -0.01 -5.58 -10.09
C PRO A 45 -0.03 -4.45 -11.11
N GLY A 46 -0.97 -3.52 -10.93
CA GLY A 46 -0.89 -2.21 -11.58
C GLY A 46 0.39 -1.47 -11.20
N LYS A 47 0.66 -0.33 -11.85
CA LYS A 47 1.77 0.55 -11.45
C LYS A 47 1.65 0.87 -9.96
N THR A 48 2.67 0.50 -9.19
CA THR A 48 2.64 0.47 -7.73
C THR A 48 3.61 1.48 -7.14
N VAL A 49 3.16 2.24 -6.14
CA VAL A 49 3.99 3.04 -5.25
C VAL A 49 3.98 2.41 -3.87
N THR A 50 5.13 2.39 -3.20
CA THR A 50 5.25 1.89 -1.82
C THR A 50 5.52 3.06 -0.89
N LEU A 51 4.68 3.21 0.13
CA LEU A 51 4.92 4.06 1.27
C LEU A 51 5.56 3.26 2.40
N ASN A 52 6.65 3.81 2.95
CA ASN A 52 7.30 3.29 4.14
C ASN A 52 6.71 3.95 5.39
N VAL A 53 5.78 3.27 6.07
CA VAL A 53 5.12 3.82 7.26
C VAL A 53 6.08 3.87 8.46
N GLU A 54 7.07 2.99 8.51
CA GLU A 54 8.13 3.04 9.52
C GLU A 54 8.98 4.30 9.37
N ALA A 55 9.44 4.63 8.16
CA ALA A 55 10.20 5.86 7.93
C ALA A 55 9.38 7.13 8.22
N LEU A 56 8.08 7.14 7.93
CA LEU A 56 7.20 8.26 8.32
C LEU A 56 7.11 8.42 9.84
N ARG A 57 7.13 7.31 10.58
CA ARG A 57 7.07 7.32 12.05
C ARG A 57 8.33 7.92 12.68
N GLU A 58 9.47 7.74 12.01
CA GLU A 58 10.78 8.23 12.43
C GLU A 58 11.09 9.64 11.92
N SER A 59 10.29 10.16 10.98
CA SER A 59 10.46 11.51 10.42
C SER A 59 10.01 12.61 11.37
N GLU A 60 10.62 13.80 11.25
CA GLU A 60 10.18 15.02 11.96
C GLU A 60 8.74 15.45 11.58
N ASP A 61 8.28 15.06 10.39
CA ASP A 61 6.96 15.38 9.85
C ASP A 61 5.87 14.33 10.21
N VAL A 62 6.11 13.47 11.21
CA VAL A 62 5.18 12.39 11.59
C VAL A 62 3.76 12.90 11.90
N GLU A 63 3.63 14.10 12.47
CA GLU A 63 2.32 14.69 12.77
C GLU A 63 1.57 15.12 11.50
N ALA A 64 2.28 15.61 10.48
CA ALA A 64 1.69 15.91 9.19
C ALA A 64 1.21 14.62 8.49
N ALA A 65 2.02 13.56 8.53
CA ALA A 65 1.62 12.25 8.00
C ALA A 65 0.37 11.69 8.71
N ARG A 66 0.33 11.74 10.05
CA ARG A 66 -0.84 11.34 10.85
C ARG A 66 -2.09 12.14 10.48
N ARG A 67 -1.95 13.45 10.28
CA ARG A 67 -3.06 14.32 9.85
C ARG A 67 -3.60 13.88 8.49
N ILE A 68 -2.74 13.67 7.50
CA ILE A 68 -3.15 13.22 6.15
C ILE A 68 -3.94 11.90 6.25
N PHE A 69 -3.45 10.94 7.02
CA PHE A 69 -4.16 9.66 7.17
C PHE A 69 -5.52 9.81 7.85
N ARG A 70 -5.66 10.68 8.86
CA ARG A 70 -6.96 10.97 9.49
C ARG A 70 -7.95 11.57 8.49
N GLU A 71 -7.54 12.60 7.75
CA GLU A 71 -8.40 13.26 6.76
C GLU A 71 -8.83 12.28 5.64
N ILE A 72 -7.94 11.36 5.24
CA ILE A 72 -8.30 10.29 4.29
C ILE A 72 -9.34 9.35 4.90
N LEU A 73 -9.16 8.90 6.15
CA LEU A 73 -10.12 7.99 6.80
C LEU A 73 -11.50 8.63 6.94
N GLU A 74 -11.56 9.89 7.38
CA GLU A 74 -12.80 10.68 7.46
C GLU A 74 -13.50 10.81 6.09
N SER A 75 -12.74 10.85 4.99
CA SER A 75 -13.31 10.91 3.63
C SER A 75 -13.93 9.60 3.12
N LEU A 76 -13.74 8.49 3.85
CA LEU A 76 -14.26 7.17 3.51
C LEU A 76 -15.52 6.79 4.31
N GLU A 77 -15.95 7.62 5.26
CA GLU A 77 -17.18 7.48 6.06
C GLU A 77 -18.39 8.14 5.38
#